data_AF-A0A1M6QVZ9-F1
#
_entry.id   AF-A0A1M6QVZ9-F1
#
_cell.length_a   1.000
_cell.length_b   1.000
_cell.length_c   1.000
_cell.angle_alpha   90.00
_cell.angle_beta   90.00
_cell.angle_gamma   90.00
#
_symmetry.space_group_name_H-M   'P 1'
#
loop_
_entity.id
_entity.type
_entity.pdbx_description
1 polymer ?
#
loop_
_entity_poly.entity_id
_entity_poly.type
_entity_poly.pdbx_seq_one_letter_code
_entity_poly.pdbx_strand_id
1 'polypeptide(L)'
;MTAPIRAPRWALHPFTAALVLLALVLLAGLRALTAAPGSDAAGLTVFIAAAVGGAAAGFTGSGDRRHTALLSGSARRGTPVIGWFAAGLVIGAVPLALGAALVGLLPQALLPSVVRAVLFGTAALAVLAREFGMLRFPLPHLRRPALPGGGLGERAALHLGIEMGTGVRAGSASALPHLALLAIVLVVPFPAAFAVAAGFAAGRVAAPMLCAAWPDDGVWLRVWTAAEPLLRPTLAVVCIGALGLVMLAA
;
A
#
# COMPACT_ATOMS: atom_id res chain seq x y z
N MET A 1 34.86 18.22 -3.20
CA MET A 1 35.00 17.11 -2.22
C MET A 1 33.68 16.92 -1.50
N THR A 2 32.86 15.96 -1.93
CA THR A 2 31.60 15.62 -1.25
C THR A 2 31.91 14.73 -0.06
N ALA A 3 31.66 15.21 1.16
CA ALA A 3 31.82 14.41 2.36
C ALA A 3 30.94 13.13 2.27
N PRO A 4 31.43 11.97 2.73
CA PRO A 4 30.64 10.75 2.73
C PRO A 4 29.41 10.96 3.63
N ILE A 5 28.22 10.84 3.03
CA ILE A 5 26.94 10.88 3.74
C ILE A 5 26.94 9.68 4.69
N ARG A 6 27.26 9.90 5.96
CA ARG A 6 26.99 8.92 7.01
C ARG A 6 25.50 8.96 7.28
N ALA A 7 24.75 8.18 6.50
CA ALA A 7 23.37 7.87 6.85
C ALA A 7 23.39 7.30 8.28
N PRO A 8 22.55 7.82 9.20
CA PRO A 8 22.49 7.26 10.53
C PRO A 8 22.15 5.78 10.44
N ARG A 9 22.68 4.92 11.32
CA ARG A 9 22.51 3.45 11.22
C ARG A 9 21.05 2.99 11.16
N TRP A 10 20.13 3.81 11.65
CA TRP A 10 18.68 3.61 11.58
C TRP A 10 18.05 3.96 10.21
N ALA A 11 18.77 4.60 9.30
CA ALA A 11 18.36 4.86 7.93
C ALA A 11 18.20 3.59 7.07
N LEU A 12 18.78 2.47 7.50
CA LEU A 12 18.58 1.15 6.92
C LEU A 12 17.21 0.55 7.33
N HIS A 13 16.44 1.23 8.18
CA HIS A 13 15.16 0.73 8.66
C HIS A 13 14.04 0.51 7.63
N PRO A 14 13.92 1.22 6.48
CA PRO A 14 12.90 0.88 5.50
C PRO A 14 13.19 -0.46 4.82
N PHE A 15 14.48 -0.82 4.64
CA PHE A 15 14.88 -2.15 4.20
C PHE A 15 14.59 -3.21 5.26
N THR A 16 14.90 -2.95 6.53
CA THR A 16 14.51 -3.89 7.59
C THR A 16 13.00 -3.99 7.73
N ALA A 17 12.23 -2.92 7.53
CA ALA A 17 10.77 -2.96 7.61
C ALA A 17 10.16 -3.77 6.47
N ALA A 18 10.66 -3.61 5.23
CA ALA A 18 10.26 -4.43 4.10
C ALA A 18 10.66 -5.91 4.29
N LEU A 19 11.86 -6.18 4.81
CA LEU A 19 12.32 -7.52 5.16
C LEU A 19 11.53 -8.14 6.32
N VAL A 20 11.17 -7.34 7.33
CA VAL A 20 10.33 -7.77 8.45
C VAL A 20 8.91 -8.04 7.97
N LEU A 21 8.33 -7.20 7.11
CA LEU A 21 7.04 -7.47 6.47
C LEU A 21 7.09 -8.75 5.62
N LEU A 22 8.15 -8.94 4.83
CA LEU A 22 8.37 -10.17 4.07
C LEU A 22 8.50 -11.37 5.01
N ALA A 23 9.28 -11.27 6.07
CA ALA A 23 9.46 -12.34 7.05
C ALA A 23 8.16 -12.66 7.79
N LEU A 24 7.36 -11.66 8.15
CA LEU A 24 6.06 -11.83 8.79
C LEU A 24 5.05 -12.48 7.84
N VAL A 25 5.04 -12.10 6.56
CA VAL A 25 4.21 -12.74 5.54
C VAL A 25 4.64 -14.20 5.31
N LEU A 26 5.94 -14.47 5.24
CA LEU A 26 6.47 -15.83 5.13
C LEU A 26 6.14 -16.68 6.37
N LEU A 27 6.28 -16.11 7.57
CA LEU A 27 5.95 -16.79 8.84
C LEU A 27 4.44 -17.07 8.96
N ALA A 28 3.60 -16.11 8.57
CA ALA A 28 2.16 -16.29 8.50
C ALA A 28 1.77 -17.37 7.47
N GLY A 29 2.43 -17.39 6.31
CA GLY A 29 2.22 -18.43 5.30
C GLY A 29 2.64 -19.82 5.78
N LEU A 30 3.79 -19.92 6.46
CA LEU A 30 4.24 -21.16 7.07
C LEU A 30 3.24 -21.66 8.12
N ARG A 31 2.73 -20.75 8.97
CA ARG A 31 1.68 -21.07 9.94
C ARG A 31 0.40 -21.55 9.27
N ALA A 32 -0.05 -20.89 8.20
CA ALA A 32 -1.23 -21.30 7.43
C ALA A 32 -1.09 -22.75 6.90
N LEU A 33 0.09 -23.09 6.37
CA LEU A 33 0.38 -24.42 5.83
C LEU A 33 0.41 -25.51 6.91
N THR A 34 0.73 -25.14 8.16
CA THR A 34 0.86 -26.07 9.30
C THR A 34 -0.33 -26.08 10.25
N ALA A 35 -1.28 -25.16 10.10
CA ALA A 35 -2.43 -25.03 11.00
C ALA A 35 -3.41 -26.18 10.78
N ALA A 36 -3.89 -26.76 11.88
CA ALA A 36 -4.99 -27.72 11.82
C ALA A 36 -6.26 -27.02 11.31
N PRO A 37 -7.09 -27.66 10.47
CA PRO A 37 -8.35 -27.09 10.02
C PRO A 37 -9.20 -26.65 11.23
N GLY A 38 -9.44 -25.33 11.38
CA GLY A 38 -10.35 -24.78 12.39
C GLY A 38 -9.74 -23.93 13.52
N SER A 39 -8.41 -23.76 13.62
CA SER A 39 -7.80 -22.83 14.60
C SER A 39 -7.33 -21.52 13.94
N ASP A 40 -7.82 -20.38 14.43
CA ASP A 40 -7.39 -19.00 14.12
C ASP A 40 -7.27 -18.55 12.64
N ALA A 41 -7.89 -19.27 11.70
CA ALA A 41 -7.87 -18.92 10.27
C ALA A 41 -8.38 -17.50 9.98
N ALA A 42 -9.35 -17.01 10.75
CA ALA A 42 -9.88 -15.65 10.61
C ALA A 42 -8.86 -14.57 11.01
N GLY A 43 -8.14 -14.75 12.12
CA GLY A 43 -7.12 -13.80 12.58
C GLY A 43 -5.92 -13.73 11.63
N LEU A 44 -5.50 -14.88 11.11
CA LEU A 44 -4.44 -14.97 10.10
C LEU A 44 -4.84 -14.28 8.79
N THR A 45 -6.08 -14.49 8.33
CA THR A 45 -6.61 -13.85 7.11
C THR A 45 -6.66 -12.32 7.25
N VAL A 46 -7.08 -11.82 8.41
CA VAL A 46 -7.10 -10.38 8.72
C VAL A 46 -5.69 -9.79 8.76
N PHE A 47 -4.73 -10.48 9.37
CA PHE A 47 -3.34 -10.04 9.42
C PHE A 47 -2.71 -9.96 8.03
N ILE A 48 -2.91 -11.01 7.21
CA ILE A 48 -2.38 -11.08 5.85
C ILE A 48 -3.03 -9.99 4.97
N ALA A 49 -4.35 -9.79 5.08
CA ALA A 49 -5.05 -8.71 4.39
C ALA A 49 -4.53 -7.31 4.77
N ALA A 50 -4.21 -7.08 6.04
CA ALA A 50 -3.56 -5.84 6.46
C ALA A 50 -2.15 -5.67 5.87
N ALA A 51 -1.36 -6.75 5.79
CA ALA A 51 -0.05 -6.72 5.15
C ALA A 51 -0.12 -6.42 3.65
N VAL A 52 -1.13 -6.96 2.94
CA VAL A 52 -1.42 -6.65 1.54
C VAL A 52 -1.69 -5.16 1.35
N GLY A 53 -2.59 -4.60 2.16
CA GLY A 53 -2.90 -3.17 2.11
C GLY A 53 -1.64 -2.32 2.30
N GLY A 54 -0.84 -2.63 3.33
CA GLY A 54 0.38 -1.91 3.65
C GLY A 54 1.41 -1.96 2.52
N ALA A 55 1.63 -3.14 1.94
CA ALA A 55 2.55 -3.33 0.82
C ALA A 55 2.07 -2.61 -0.46
N ALA A 56 0.75 -2.63 -0.74
CA ALA A 56 0.17 -1.93 -1.88
C ALA A 56 0.26 -0.40 -1.75
N ALA A 57 0.17 0.12 -0.53
CA ALA A 57 0.25 1.54 -0.25
C ALA A 57 1.68 2.10 -0.26
N GLY A 58 2.70 1.30 0.10
CA GLY A 58 4.09 1.73 0.21
C GLY A 58 4.67 2.45 -1.02
N PHE A 59 4.09 2.24 -2.21
CA PHE A 59 4.53 2.85 -3.47
C PHE A 59 3.69 4.02 -4.00
N THR A 60 2.56 4.29 -3.36
CA THR A 60 1.61 5.29 -3.88
C THR A 60 1.94 6.72 -3.48
N GLY A 61 2.88 6.93 -2.57
CA GLY A 61 3.21 8.24 -2.01
C GLY A 61 4.59 8.79 -2.36
N SER A 62 5.47 8.02 -2.98
CA SER A 62 6.91 8.32 -2.93
C SER A 62 7.57 8.74 -4.24
N GLY A 63 6.90 8.55 -5.38
CA GLY A 63 7.43 8.92 -6.70
C GLY A 63 7.13 10.37 -7.12
N ASP A 64 6.12 11.02 -6.54
CA ASP A 64 5.81 12.41 -6.88
C ASP A 64 6.55 13.35 -5.92
N ARG A 65 7.63 13.95 -6.44
CA ARG A 65 8.51 14.91 -5.73
C ARG A 65 7.73 16.03 -5.03
N ARG A 66 6.50 16.31 -5.47
CA ARG A 66 5.63 17.32 -4.86
C ARG A 66 4.87 16.78 -3.64
N HIS A 67 4.42 15.53 -3.64
CA HIS A 67 3.64 14.93 -2.54
C HIS A 67 4.46 14.73 -1.26
N THR A 68 5.69 14.26 -1.41
CA THR A 68 6.66 14.20 -0.30
C THR A 68 7.08 15.60 0.12
N ALA A 69 7.38 16.52 -0.81
CA ALA A 69 7.71 17.91 -0.50
C ALA A 69 6.59 18.69 0.22
N LEU A 70 5.33 18.30 0.02
CA LEU A 70 4.15 18.92 0.63
C LEU A 70 3.99 18.58 2.11
N LEU A 71 4.35 17.36 2.51
CA LEU A 71 4.37 16.93 3.92
C LEU A 71 5.75 17.08 4.57
N SER A 72 6.81 17.28 3.79
CA SER A 72 8.21 17.41 4.24
C SER A 72 8.74 18.85 4.31
N GLY A 73 7.89 19.87 4.22
CA GLY A 73 8.32 21.24 4.47
C GLY A 73 8.43 21.50 5.97
N SER A 74 9.55 22.08 6.44
CA SER A 74 9.87 22.34 7.86
C SER A 74 8.74 22.93 8.71
N ALA A 75 7.88 23.76 8.13
CA ALA A 75 6.72 24.39 8.78
C ALA A 75 5.54 23.43 9.04
N ARG A 76 5.59 22.18 8.56
CA ARG A 76 4.41 21.29 8.39
C ARG A 76 4.56 19.91 9.03
N ARG A 77 5.64 19.68 9.79
CA ARG A 77 5.87 18.47 10.64
C ARG A 77 5.02 18.45 11.92
N GLY A 78 3.84 19.07 11.92
CA GLY A 78 2.93 19.03 13.06
C GLY A 78 2.21 17.68 13.13
N THR A 79 2.22 17.05 14.32
CA THR A 79 1.37 15.89 14.64
C THR A 79 -0.11 16.05 14.22
N PRO A 80 -0.78 17.22 14.33
CA PRO A 80 -2.18 17.33 13.92
C PRO A 80 -2.38 17.14 12.41
N VAL A 81 -1.45 17.63 11.57
CA VAL A 81 -1.59 17.55 10.10
C VAL A 81 -1.49 16.10 9.62
N ILE A 82 -0.59 15.30 10.20
CA ILE A 82 -0.47 13.87 9.91
C ILE A 82 -1.73 13.14 10.38
N GLY A 83 -2.28 13.50 11.55
CA GLY A 83 -3.53 12.94 12.06
C GLY A 83 -4.71 13.17 11.12
N TRP A 84 -4.89 14.40 10.64
CA TRP A 84 -5.95 14.74 9.68
C TRP A 84 -5.78 14.03 8.33
N PHE A 85 -4.54 13.93 7.84
CA PHE A 85 -4.24 13.13 6.65
C PHE A 85 -4.58 11.65 6.82
N ALA A 86 -4.20 11.06 7.96
CA ALA A 86 -4.52 9.67 8.30
C ALA A 86 -6.04 9.45 8.41
N ALA A 87 -6.75 10.37 9.06
CA ALA A 87 -8.22 10.34 9.13
C ALA A 87 -8.84 10.39 7.73
N GLY A 88 -8.33 11.27 6.86
CA GLY A 88 -8.78 11.36 5.48
C GLY A 88 -8.55 10.08 4.70
N LEU A 89 -7.39 9.43 4.87
CA LEU A 89 -7.08 8.15 4.25
C LEU A 89 -8.08 7.07 4.65
N VAL A 90 -8.43 6.97 5.94
CA VAL A 90 -9.42 6.01 6.43
C VAL A 90 -10.80 6.33 5.87
N ILE A 91 -11.21 7.59 5.90
CA ILE A 91 -12.50 8.06 5.35
C ILE A 91 -12.59 7.78 3.85
N GLY A 92 -11.49 7.83 3.10
CA GLY A 92 -11.47 7.47 1.67
C GLY A 92 -11.42 5.96 1.43
N ALA A 93 -10.58 5.24 2.18
CA ALA A 93 -10.30 3.82 1.95
C ALA A 93 -11.44 2.90 2.40
N VAL A 94 -12.09 3.20 3.53
CA VAL A 94 -13.16 2.33 4.08
C VAL A 94 -14.39 2.28 3.17
N PRO A 95 -14.96 3.40 2.69
CA PRO A 95 -16.08 3.36 1.75
C PRO A 95 -15.71 2.70 0.41
N LEU A 96 -14.47 2.90 -0.07
CA LEU A 96 -14.00 2.22 -1.27
C LEU A 96 -13.94 0.70 -1.07
N ALA A 97 -13.38 0.24 0.04
CA ALA A 97 -13.31 -1.18 0.36
C ALA A 97 -14.71 -1.79 0.55
N LEU A 98 -15.63 -1.07 1.20
CA LEU A 98 -17.03 -1.47 1.31
C LEU A 98 -17.68 -1.60 -0.07
N GLY A 99 -17.56 -0.57 -0.91
CA GLY A 99 -18.12 -0.60 -2.27
C GLY A 99 -17.54 -1.73 -3.12
N ALA A 100 -16.22 -1.95 -3.06
CA ALA A 100 -15.55 -3.03 -3.77
C ALA A 100 -15.96 -4.41 -3.24
N ALA A 101 -16.11 -4.58 -1.92
CA ALA A 101 -16.56 -5.83 -1.33
C ALA A 101 -18.02 -6.14 -1.71
N LEU A 102 -18.90 -5.13 -1.71
CA LEU A 102 -20.29 -5.26 -2.17
C LEU A 102 -20.36 -5.63 -3.66
N VAL A 103 -19.55 -4.97 -4.50
CA VAL A 103 -19.42 -5.32 -5.92
C VAL A 103 -18.86 -6.74 -6.08
N GLY A 104 -17.94 -7.14 -5.20
CA GLY A 104 -17.32 -8.47 -5.16
C GLY A 104 -18.28 -9.60 -4.81
N LEU A 105 -19.39 -9.33 -4.11
CA LEU A 105 -20.38 -10.36 -3.79
C LEU A 105 -20.93 -11.04 -5.04
N LEU A 106 -21.12 -10.29 -6.13
CA LEU A 106 -21.67 -10.82 -7.38
C LEU A 106 -20.70 -11.80 -8.09
N PRO A 107 -19.46 -11.43 -8.45
CA PRO A 107 -18.50 -12.37 -9.05
C PRO A 107 -18.14 -13.51 -8.09
N GLN A 108 -18.10 -13.27 -6.77
CA GLN A 108 -17.83 -14.34 -5.79
C GLN A 108 -18.98 -15.33 -5.65
N ALA A 109 -20.23 -14.92 -5.91
CA ALA A 109 -21.38 -15.81 -5.94
C ALA A 109 -21.53 -16.55 -7.27
N LEU A 110 -21.25 -15.88 -8.40
CA LEU A 110 -21.54 -16.41 -9.73
C LEU A 110 -20.38 -17.16 -10.38
N LEU A 111 -19.13 -16.81 -10.08
CA LEU A 111 -17.96 -17.43 -10.72
C LEU A 111 -17.39 -18.56 -9.85
N PRO A 112 -17.05 -19.72 -10.44
CA PRO A 112 -16.33 -20.78 -9.75
C PRO A 112 -15.00 -20.27 -9.17
N SER A 113 -14.60 -20.79 -8.01
CA SER A 113 -13.36 -20.40 -7.32
C SER A 113 -12.13 -20.49 -8.22
N VAL A 114 -12.04 -21.54 -9.05
CA VAL A 114 -10.96 -21.73 -10.02
C VAL A 114 -10.89 -20.59 -11.04
N VAL A 115 -12.04 -20.14 -11.56
CA VAL A 115 -12.09 -19.04 -12.54
C VAL A 115 -11.61 -17.74 -11.89
N ARG A 116 -12.07 -17.44 -10.67
CA ARG A 116 -11.63 -16.26 -9.91
C ARG A 116 -10.12 -16.31 -9.65
N ALA A 117 -9.60 -17.48 -9.29
CA ALA A 117 -8.19 -17.69 -9.04
C ALA A 117 -7.33 -17.49 -10.29
N VAL A 118 -7.77 -17.98 -11.45
CA VAL A 118 -7.08 -17.77 -12.73
C VAL A 118 -7.11 -16.30 -13.15
N LEU A 119 -8.27 -15.63 -13.04
CA LEU A 119 -8.40 -14.20 -13.35
C LEU A 119 -7.51 -13.34 -12.44
N PHE A 120 -7.50 -13.62 -11.15
CA PHE A 120 -6.66 -12.90 -10.21
C PHE A 120 -5.16 -13.22 -10.43
N GLY A 121 -4.80 -14.49 -10.60
CA GLY A 121 -3.43 -14.93 -10.79
C GLY A 121 -2.78 -14.35 -12.05
N THR A 122 -3.54 -14.30 -13.16
CA THR A 122 -3.08 -13.66 -14.41
C THR A 122 -2.83 -12.15 -14.21
N ALA A 123 -3.74 -11.45 -13.53
CA ALA A 123 -3.54 -10.05 -13.19
C ALA A 123 -2.34 -9.83 -12.25
N ALA A 124 -2.16 -10.70 -11.26
CA ALA A 124 -1.04 -10.64 -10.32
C ALA A 124 0.31 -10.82 -11.03
N LEU A 125 0.42 -11.79 -11.95
CA LEU A 125 1.63 -12.00 -12.76
C LEU A 125 1.92 -10.80 -13.67
N ALA A 126 0.90 -10.21 -14.31
CA ALA A 126 1.07 -9.02 -15.14
C ALA A 126 1.55 -7.81 -14.32
N VAL A 127 0.99 -7.62 -13.11
CA VAL A 127 1.44 -6.59 -12.17
C VAL A 127 2.87 -6.86 -11.71
N LEU A 128 3.20 -8.09 -11.35
CA LEU A 128 4.55 -8.46 -10.92
C LEU A 128 5.58 -8.15 -12.01
N ALA A 129 5.33 -8.61 -13.24
CA ALA A 129 6.19 -8.32 -14.38
C ALA A 129 6.32 -6.81 -14.65
N ARG A 130 5.27 -6.01 -14.43
CA ARG A 130 5.35 -4.55 -14.50
C ARG A 130 6.21 -3.96 -13.38
N GLU A 131 6.07 -4.43 -12.15
CA GLU A 131 6.84 -3.93 -11.01
C GLU A 131 8.34 -4.33 -11.09
N PHE A 132 8.67 -5.43 -11.80
CA PHE A 132 10.04 -5.77 -12.22
C PHE A 132 10.54 -4.97 -13.44
N GLY A 133 9.70 -4.14 -14.06
CA GLY A 133 10.05 -3.36 -15.25
C GLY A 133 10.06 -4.14 -16.57
N MET A 134 9.60 -5.40 -16.57
CA MET A 134 9.49 -6.24 -17.77
C MET A 134 8.31 -5.82 -18.66
N LEU A 135 7.19 -5.40 -18.06
CA LEU A 135 6.02 -4.89 -18.78
C LEU A 135 5.81 -3.40 -18.51
N ARG A 136 5.34 -2.69 -19.54
CA ARG A 136 4.94 -1.28 -19.44
C ARG A 136 3.55 -1.12 -20.02
N PHE A 137 2.57 -0.92 -19.14
CA PHE A 137 1.24 -0.50 -19.54
C PHE A 137 0.82 0.75 -18.75
N PRO A 138 0.04 1.65 -19.38
CA PRO A 138 -0.48 2.82 -18.69
C PRO A 138 -1.43 2.35 -17.59
N LEU A 139 -1.25 2.88 -16.38
CA LEU A 139 -2.28 2.69 -15.34
C LEU A 139 -3.41 3.70 -15.57
N PRO A 140 -4.65 3.34 -15.21
CA PRO A 140 -5.76 4.27 -15.21
C PRO A 140 -5.52 5.32 -14.12
N HIS A 141 -5.00 6.48 -14.51
CA HIS A 141 -4.85 7.61 -13.61
C HIS A 141 -5.96 8.61 -13.94
N LEU A 142 -6.89 8.84 -13.02
CA LEU A 142 -7.72 10.03 -13.10
C LEU A 142 -6.86 11.20 -12.58
N ARG A 143 -7.03 12.36 -13.21
CA ARG A 143 -6.27 13.61 -13.07
C ARG A 143 -5.54 13.79 -11.73
N ARG A 144 -4.30 14.32 -11.81
CA ARG A 144 -3.47 14.68 -10.65
C ARG A 144 -4.27 15.43 -9.59
N PRO A 145 -4.03 15.18 -8.28
CA PRO A 145 -4.72 15.89 -7.21
C PRO A 145 -4.51 17.39 -7.38
N ALA A 146 -5.61 18.13 -7.46
CA ALA A 146 -5.56 19.58 -7.51
C ALA A 146 -5.23 20.09 -6.10
N LEU A 147 -3.95 20.31 -5.84
CA LEU A 147 -3.53 20.93 -4.60
C LEU A 147 -4.09 22.35 -4.51
N PRO A 148 -4.81 22.70 -3.43
CA PRO A 148 -5.17 24.09 -3.19
C PRO A 148 -3.88 24.92 -3.17
N GLY A 149 -3.83 25.98 -3.98
CA GLY A 149 -2.65 26.84 -4.17
C GLY A 149 -2.32 27.73 -2.97
N GLY A 150 -2.27 27.17 -1.75
CA GLY A 150 -2.04 27.91 -0.52
C GLY A 150 -1.98 27.01 0.71
N GLY A 151 -0.88 26.26 0.88
CA GLY A 151 -0.53 25.54 2.11
C GLY A 151 -1.47 24.39 2.55
N LEU A 152 -0.89 23.28 3.00
CA LEU A 152 -1.65 22.21 3.65
C LEU A 152 -1.98 22.57 5.10
N GLY A 153 -3.11 23.25 5.32
CA GLY A 153 -3.78 23.28 6.62
C GLY A 153 -4.47 21.94 6.91
N GLU A 154 -5.01 21.77 8.12
CA GLU A 154 -5.69 20.54 8.56
C GLU A 154 -6.77 20.05 7.58
N ARG A 155 -7.63 20.96 7.10
CA ARG A 155 -8.67 20.65 6.11
C ARG A 155 -8.12 20.18 4.77
N ALA A 156 -7.00 20.77 4.33
CA ALA A 156 -6.36 20.39 3.09
C ALA A 156 -5.67 19.02 3.23
N ALA A 157 -5.07 18.73 4.40
CA ALA A 157 -4.50 17.42 4.71
C ALA A 157 -5.58 16.33 4.77
N LEU A 158 -6.73 16.62 5.37
CA LEU A 158 -7.90 15.74 5.37
C LEU A 158 -8.39 15.47 3.94
N HIS A 159 -8.61 16.51 3.13
CA HIS A 159 -9.06 16.36 1.75
C HIS A 159 -8.08 15.55 0.90
N LEU A 160 -6.77 15.86 1.02
CA LEU A 160 -5.72 15.08 0.39
C LEU A 160 -5.74 13.62 0.85
N GLY A 161 -5.94 13.38 2.14
CA GLY A 161 -6.11 12.04 2.70
C GLY A 161 -7.28 11.30 2.04
N ILE A 162 -8.44 11.94 1.89
CA ILE A 162 -9.63 11.34 1.24
C ILE A 162 -9.34 11.01 -0.23
N GLU A 163 -8.79 11.95 -0.99
CA GLU A 163 -8.45 11.74 -2.40
C GLU A 163 -7.41 10.61 -2.57
N MET A 164 -6.44 10.53 -1.64
CA MET A 164 -5.42 9.49 -1.62
C MET A 164 -5.99 8.14 -1.16
N GLY A 165 -6.93 8.14 -0.22
CA GLY A 165 -7.56 6.95 0.37
C GLY A 165 -8.42 6.19 -0.63
N THR A 166 -9.09 6.92 -1.52
CA THR A 166 -9.90 6.33 -2.61
C THR A 166 -9.06 5.81 -3.78
N GLY A 167 -7.78 6.18 -3.88
CA GLY A 167 -6.91 5.79 -5.00
C GLY A 167 -7.27 6.39 -6.37
N VAL A 168 -8.42 7.08 -6.48
CA VAL A 168 -8.98 7.61 -7.72
C VAL A 168 -8.10 8.71 -8.32
N ARG A 169 -7.50 9.58 -7.49
CA ARG A 169 -6.73 10.75 -7.97
C ARG A 169 -5.24 10.70 -7.64
N ALA A 170 -4.82 9.73 -6.84
CA ALA A 170 -3.42 9.55 -6.52
C ALA A 170 -2.71 8.98 -7.75
N GLY A 171 -1.82 9.76 -8.37
CA GLY A 171 -0.90 9.23 -9.38
C GLY A 171 -0.09 8.08 -8.79
N SER A 172 -0.54 6.83 -8.93
CA SER A 172 0.16 5.68 -8.35
C SER A 172 1.21 5.18 -9.33
N ALA A 173 2.49 5.33 -8.98
CA ALA A 173 3.58 4.75 -9.76
C ALA A 173 3.45 3.21 -9.88
N SER A 174 2.86 2.58 -8.84
CA SER A 174 2.69 1.13 -8.74
C SER A 174 1.27 0.67 -9.10
N ALA A 175 1.17 -0.51 -9.67
CA ALA A 175 -0.10 -1.16 -9.98
C ALA A 175 -0.72 -1.90 -8.78
N LEU A 176 0.04 -2.06 -7.69
CA LEU A 176 -0.37 -2.86 -6.51
C LEU A 176 -1.70 -2.43 -5.86
N PRO A 177 -2.05 -1.13 -5.73
CA PRO A 177 -3.37 -0.74 -5.20
C PRO A 177 -4.54 -1.26 -6.03
N HIS A 178 -4.37 -1.28 -7.35
CA HIS A 178 -5.39 -1.79 -8.26
C HIS A 178 -5.50 -3.31 -8.13
N LEU A 179 -4.38 -4.00 -7.93
CA LEU A 179 -4.38 -5.43 -7.66
C LEU A 179 -5.05 -5.77 -6.32
N ALA A 180 -4.80 -4.99 -5.27
CA ALA A 180 -5.45 -5.15 -3.98
C ALA A 180 -6.96 -4.93 -4.08
N LEU A 181 -7.41 -3.93 -4.84
CA LEU A 181 -8.83 -3.69 -5.11
C LEU A 181 -9.45 -4.85 -5.91
N LEU A 182 -8.76 -5.34 -6.94
CA LEU A 182 -9.19 -6.51 -7.71
C LEU A 182 -9.28 -7.75 -6.81
N ALA A 183 -8.37 -7.90 -5.86
CA ALA A 183 -8.41 -8.98 -4.89
C ALA A 183 -9.65 -8.90 -4.00
N ILE A 184 -10.01 -7.70 -3.51
CA ILE A 184 -11.27 -7.46 -2.77
C ILE A 184 -12.49 -7.93 -3.57
N VAL A 185 -12.50 -7.65 -4.86
CA VAL A 185 -13.62 -8.03 -5.73
C VAL A 185 -13.65 -9.56 -5.97
N LEU A 186 -12.50 -10.19 -6.23
CA LEU A 186 -12.48 -11.58 -6.74
C LEU A 186 -12.27 -12.65 -5.67
N VAL A 187 -11.48 -12.39 -4.63
CA VAL A 187 -10.92 -13.46 -3.79
C VAL A 187 -10.85 -13.16 -2.29
N VAL A 188 -10.81 -11.89 -1.87
CA VAL A 188 -10.74 -11.55 -0.45
C VAL A 188 -12.16 -11.57 0.13
N PRO A 189 -12.38 -12.27 1.26
CA PRO A 189 -13.70 -12.34 1.88
C PRO A 189 -14.11 -10.97 2.44
N PHE A 190 -15.42 -10.71 2.46
CA PHE A 190 -16.01 -9.42 2.87
C PHE A 190 -15.39 -8.78 4.13
N PRO A 191 -15.26 -9.47 5.29
CA PRO A 191 -14.68 -8.84 6.48
C PRO A 191 -13.18 -8.49 6.32
N ALA A 192 -12.44 -9.24 5.52
CA ALA A 192 -11.02 -8.99 5.28
C ALA A 192 -10.77 -7.78 4.36
N ALA A 193 -11.77 -7.32 3.60
CA ALA A 193 -11.66 -6.11 2.78
C ALA A 193 -11.33 -4.87 3.63
N PHE A 194 -11.89 -4.76 4.84
CA PHE A 194 -11.59 -3.66 5.77
C PHE A 194 -10.16 -3.73 6.31
N ALA A 195 -9.61 -4.93 6.50
CA ALA A 195 -8.22 -5.11 6.88
C ALA A 195 -7.27 -4.67 5.74
N VAL A 196 -7.60 -4.98 4.49
CA VAL A 196 -6.87 -4.43 3.32
C VAL A 196 -6.94 -2.91 3.31
N ALA A 197 -8.11 -2.31 3.56
CA ALA A 197 -8.27 -0.85 3.61
C ALA A 197 -7.44 -0.21 4.73
N ALA A 198 -7.46 -0.80 5.92
CA ALA A 198 -6.69 -0.34 7.07
C ALA A 198 -5.18 -0.44 6.82
N GLY A 199 -4.73 -1.57 6.27
CA GLY A 199 -3.35 -1.76 5.84
C GLY A 199 -2.93 -0.72 4.81
N PHE A 200 -3.79 -0.44 3.84
CA PHE A 200 -3.54 0.57 2.81
C PHE A 200 -3.41 1.98 3.39
N ALA A 201 -4.33 2.38 4.28
CA ALA A 201 -4.22 3.64 4.99
C ALA A 201 -2.92 3.72 5.81
N ALA A 202 -2.58 2.67 6.57
CA ALA A 202 -1.38 2.60 7.38
C ALA A 202 -0.09 2.73 6.54
N GLY A 203 -0.01 1.99 5.42
CA GLY A 203 1.14 2.07 4.51
C GLY A 203 1.31 3.45 3.89
N ARG A 204 0.21 4.17 3.61
CA ARG A 204 0.27 5.55 3.09
C ARG A 204 0.65 6.57 4.17
N VAL A 205 0.30 6.34 5.43
CA VAL A 205 0.71 7.20 6.56
C VAL A 205 2.18 6.98 6.92
N ALA A 206 2.71 5.76 6.74
CA ALA A 206 4.09 5.44 7.08
C ALA A 206 5.11 6.31 6.32
N ALA A 207 4.89 6.59 5.04
CA ALA A 207 5.80 7.39 4.21
C ALA A 207 6.03 8.82 4.76
N PRO A 208 4.99 9.65 5.02
CA PRO A 208 5.19 10.97 5.62
C PRO A 208 5.69 10.91 7.07
N MET A 209 5.31 9.90 7.86
CA MET A 209 5.86 9.70 9.21
C MET A 209 7.37 9.44 9.17
N LEU A 210 7.82 8.54 8.29
CA LEU A 210 9.24 8.25 8.09
C LEU A 210 9.97 9.49 7.57
N CYS A 211 9.39 10.20 6.60
CA CYS A 211 9.97 11.43 6.07
C CYS A 211 10.12 12.52 7.14
N ALA A 212 9.16 12.64 8.07
CA ALA A 212 9.23 13.62 9.16
C ALA A 212 10.40 13.39 10.12
N ALA A 213 10.95 12.17 10.18
CA ALA A 213 12.13 11.85 10.98
C ALA A 213 13.47 12.29 10.35
N TRP A 214 13.45 12.79 9.11
CA TRP A 214 14.65 13.23 8.40
C TRP A 214 14.74 14.76 8.26
N PRO A 215 15.96 15.33 8.13
CA PRO A 215 16.15 16.73 7.79
C PRO A 215 15.61 17.11 6.40
N ASP A 216 15.29 18.39 6.19
CA ASP A 216 14.73 18.92 4.92
C ASP A 216 15.80 19.27 3.87
N ASP A 217 16.93 18.59 3.90
CA ASP A 217 18.06 18.75 2.97
C ASP A 217 17.94 17.82 1.74
N GLY A 218 16.76 17.22 1.56
CA GLY A 218 16.46 16.27 0.50
C GLY A 218 17.16 14.91 0.65
N VAL A 219 17.81 14.63 1.80
CA VAL A 219 18.44 13.33 2.03
C VAL A 219 17.42 12.20 1.93
N TRP A 220 16.23 12.36 2.51
CA TRP A 220 15.15 11.37 2.40
C TRP A 220 14.83 10.99 0.94
N LEU A 221 14.69 12.00 0.07
CA LEU A 221 14.38 11.78 -1.34
C LEU A 221 15.50 11.02 -2.05
N ARG A 222 16.77 11.32 -1.74
CA ARG A 222 17.92 10.61 -2.32
C ARG A 222 17.96 9.15 -1.87
N VAL A 223 17.79 8.90 -0.57
CA VAL A 223 17.75 7.54 -0.01
C VAL A 223 16.60 6.74 -0.62
N TRP A 224 15.41 7.34 -0.71
CA TRP A 224 14.25 6.70 -1.31
C TRP A 224 14.49 6.35 -2.78
N THR A 225 14.97 7.30 -3.59
CA THR A 225 15.22 7.09 -5.02
C THR A 225 16.25 5.97 -5.26
N ALA A 226 17.27 5.88 -4.41
CA ALA A 226 18.26 4.81 -4.48
C ALA A 226 17.68 3.43 -4.09
N ALA A 227 16.73 3.40 -3.15
CA ALA A 227 16.11 2.18 -2.66
C ALA A 227 14.94 1.69 -3.53
N GLU A 228 14.29 2.59 -4.27
CA GLU A 228 13.08 2.31 -5.06
C GLU A 228 13.19 1.08 -5.98
N PRO A 229 14.28 0.88 -6.76
CA PRO A 229 14.39 -0.28 -7.66
C PRO A 229 14.38 -1.64 -6.94
N LEU A 230 14.77 -1.68 -5.66
CA LEU A 230 14.78 -2.88 -4.84
C LEU A 230 13.48 -3.05 -4.05
N LEU A 231 12.97 -1.95 -3.48
CA LEU A 231 11.75 -1.99 -2.67
C LEU A 231 10.53 -2.38 -3.51
N ARG A 232 10.50 -1.95 -4.78
CA ARG A 232 9.35 -2.13 -5.68
C ARG A 232 9.02 -3.59 -5.99
N PRO A 233 9.96 -4.40 -6.51
CA PRO A 233 9.72 -5.82 -6.69
C PRO A 233 9.50 -6.54 -5.35
N THR A 234 10.20 -6.14 -4.29
CA THR A 234 10.06 -6.77 -2.97
C THR A 234 8.64 -6.61 -2.43
N LEU A 235 8.08 -5.40 -2.39
CA LEU A 235 6.71 -5.20 -1.93
C LEU A 235 5.68 -5.82 -2.88
N ALA A 236 5.96 -5.92 -4.18
CA ALA A 236 5.11 -6.65 -5.11
C ALA A 236 5.04 -8.15 -4.77
N VAL A 237 6.18 -8.78 -4.51
CA VAL A 237 6.25 -10.18 -4.07
C VAL A 237 5.56 -10.37 -2.73
N VAL A 238 5.79 -9.48 -1.76
CA VAL A 238 5.11 -9.52 -0.45
C VAL A 238 3.60 -9.43 -0.60
N CYS A 239 3.12 -8.46 -1.39
CA CYS A 239 1.70 -8.22 -1.61
C CYS A 239 1.02 -9.40 -2.31
N ILE A 240 1.62 -9.91 -3.39
CA ILE A 240 1.08 -11.04 -4.16
C ILE A 240 1.15 -12.34 -3.36
N GLY A 241 2.26 -12.58 -2.66
CA GLY A 241 2.41 -13.74 -1.78
C GLY A 241 1.37 -13.74 -0.67
N ALA A 242 1.15 -12.60 -0.02
CA ALA A 242 0.11 -12.42 0.98
C ALA A 242 -1.30 -12.65 0.40
N LEU A 243 -1.62 -12.12 -0.78
CA LEU A 243 -2.89 -12.39 -1.46
C LEU A 243 -3.09 -13.87 -1.82
N GLY A 244 -2.02 -14.53 -2.28
CA GLY A 244 -2.04 -15.97 -2.53
C GLY A 244 -2.33 -16.78 -1.26
N LEU A 245 -1.77 -16.38 -0.11
CA LEU A 245 -2.07 -17.01 1.17
C LEU A 245 -3.52 -16.80 1.62
N VAL A 246 -4.10 -15.62 1.41
CA VAL A 246 -5.53 -15.38 1.67
C VAL A 246 -6.39 -16.32 0.83
N MET A 247 -6.03 -16.53 -0.44
CA MET A 247 -6.76 -17.45 -1.33
C MET A 247 -6.65 -18.92 -0.91
N LEU A 248 -5.51 -19.33 -0.37
CA LEU A 248 -5.33 -20.71 0.13
C LEU A 248 -6.06 -20.95 1.45
N ALA A 249 -6.32 -19.88 2.22
CA ALA A 249 -7.01 -19.94 3.51
C ALA A 249 -8.54 -19.79 3.41
N ALA A 250 -9.06 -19.34 2.27
CA ALA A 250 -10.48 -19.09 2.01
C ALA A 250 -11.16 -20.26 1.27
#